data_AF-A0A1Y1NHH6-F1
#
_entry.id   AF-A0A1Y1NHH6-F1
#
_cell.length_a   1.000
_cell.length_b   1.000
_cell.length_c   1.000
_cell.angle_alpha   90.00
_cell.angle_beta   90.00
_cell.angle_gamma   90.00
#
_symmetry.space_group_name_H-M   'P 1'
#
loop_
_entity.id
_entity.type
_entity.pdbx_description
1 polymer ?
#
loop_
_entity_poly.entity_id
_entity_poly.type
_entity_poly.pdbx_seq_one_letter_code
_entity_poly.pdbx_strand_id
1 'polypeptide(L)'
;ALGLAYTSEESILEALKTQTGVYQSRKRGLWVKGATSGDTQELVRVGLDCDNDTLKFVVKQTGRFCHLQQFGCFGNLNGIPALEQTLISRKKSAPEGSYTARLFSDEKLLRAKIMEEAEELCDAK
;
A
#
# COMPACT_ATOMS: atom_id res chain seq x y z
N ALA A 1 -3.71 5.75 -5.82
CA ALA A 1 -4.03 4.54 -6.61
C ALA A 1 -2.74 3.83 -7.00
N LEU A 2 -2.73 2.50 -7.14
CA LEU A 2 -1.51 1.75 -7.51
C LEU A 2 -1.19 1.84 -9.00
N GLY A 3 -2.20 1.77 -9.85
CA GLY A 3 -2.05 1.80 -11.30
C GLY A 3 -3.40 1.66 -12.00
N LEU A 4 -3.36 1.60 -13.32
CA LEU A 4 -4.51 1.31 -14.19
C LEU A 4 -4.14 0.15 -15.12
N ALA A 5 -5.06 -0.80 -15.26
CA ALA A 5 -4.91 -1.96 -16.12
C ALA A 5 -6.25 -2.27 -16.78
N TYR A 6 -6.20 -2.97 -17.92
CA TYR A 6 -7.40 -3.47 -18.58
C TYR A 6 -7.78 -4.84 -18.04
N THR A 7 -9.04 -5.19 -18.20
CA THR A 7 -9.59 -6.48 -17.79
C THR A 7 -10.37 -7.08 -18.96
N SER A 8 -10.50 -8.39 -18.94
CA SER A 8 -11.37 -9.23 -19.77
C SER A 8 -12.21 -10.10 -18.83
N GLU A 9 -13.31 -10.67 -19.33
CA GLU A 9 -14.13 -11.63 -18.58
C GLU A 9 -13.28 -12.76 -17.98
N GLU A 10 -12.36 -13.33 -18.77
CA GLU A 10 -11.41 -14.36 -18.31
C GLU A 10 -10.54 -13.87 -17.15
N SER A 11 -9.99 -12.65 -17.24
CA SER A 11 -9.18 -12.09 -16.16
C SER A 11 -9.97 -11.83 -14.88
N ILE A 12 -11.24 -11.45 -14.98
CA ILE A 12 -12.11 -11.24 -13.81
C ILE A 12 -12.38 -12.58 -13.14
N LEU A 13 -12.78 -13.59 -13.92
CA LEU A 13 -13.06 -14.93 -13.40
C LEU A 13 -11.83 -15.51 -12.70
N GLU A 14 -10.64 -15.40 -13.30
CA GLU A 14 -9.41 -15.89 -12.69
C GLU A 14 -9.01 -15.07 -11.46
N ALA A 15 -9.19 -13.75 -11.47
CA ALA A 15 -8.95 -12.90 -10.31
C ALA A 15 -9.83 -13.28 -9.11
N LEU A 16 -11.11 -13.55 -9.35
CA LEU A 16 -12.06 -13.98 -8.31
C LEU A 16 -11.74 -15.38 -7.79
N LYS A 17 -11.43 -16.31 -8.70
CA LYS A 17 -11.09 -17.70 -8.36
C LYS A 17 -9.81 -17.79 -7.52
N THR A 18 -8.77 -17.05 -7.91
CA THR A 18 -7.45 -17.10 -7.26
C THR A 18 -7.31 -16.10 -6.12
N GLN A 19 -8.23 -15.13 -6.01
CA GLN A 19 -8.13 -13.99 -5.11
C GLN A 19 -6.82 -13.20 -5.30
N THR A 20 -6.40 -13.03 -6.56
CA THR A 20 -5.20 -12.27 -6.90
C THR A 20 -5.47 -11.18 -7.94
N GLY A 21 -4.52 -10.24 -8.06
CA GLY A 21 -4.55 -9.23 -9.12
C GLY A 21 -4.26 -9.84 -10.50
N VAL A 22 -5.31 -10.26 -11.21
CA VAL A 22 -5.23 -10.77 -12.59
C VAL A 22 -5.84 -9.75 -13.54
N TYR A 23 -5.12 -9.45 -14.63
CA TYR A 23 -5.47 -8.41 -15.58
C TYR A 23 -5.32 -8.91 -17.02
N GLN A 24 -5.88 -8.15 -17.97
CA GLN A 24 -5.70 -8.40 -19.40
C GLN A 24 -4.62 -7.48 -19.97
N SER A 25 -3.51 -8.07 -20.41
CA SER A 25 -2.49 -7.38 -21.19
C SER A 25 -2.80 -7.44 -22.68
N ARG A 26 -2.78 -6.29 -23.35
CA ARG A 26 -2.88 -6.21 -24.83
C ARG A 26 -1.73 -6.91 -25.57
N LYS A 27 -0.61 -7.19 -24.89
CA LYS A 27 0.57 -7.83 -25.48
C LYS A 27 0.81 -9.24 -24.98
N ARG A 28 0.44 -9.54 -23.72
CA ARG A 28 0.76 -10.82 -23.05
C ARG A 28 -0.46 -11.72 -22.85
N GLY A 29 -1.66 -11.24 -23.15
CA GLY A 29 -2.89 -11.94 -22.78
C GLY A 29 -3.16 -11.83 -21.27
N LEU A 30 -3.70 -12.90 -20.68
CA LEU A 30 -3.96 -13.02 -19.26
C LEU A 30 -2.67 -12.83 -18.44
N TRP A 31 -2.70 -11.92 -17.47
CA TRP A 31 -1.51 -11.53 -16.71
C TRP A 31 -1.78 -11.46 -15.20
N VAL A 32 -1.13 -12.36 -14.46
CA VAL A 32 -1.14 -12.36 -13.00
C VAL A 32 -0.05 -11.39 -12.49
N LYS A 33 -0.46 -10.33 -11.78
CA LYS A 33 0.45 -9.29 -11.27
C LYS A 33 1.41 -9.89 -10.26
N GLY A 34 2.71 -9.68 -10.51
CA GLY A 34 3.78 -10.12 -9.62
C GLY A 34 4.21 -11.57 -9.79
N ALA A 35 3.60 -12.34 -10.70
CA ALA A 35 4.00 -13.75 -10.93
C ALA A 35 5.50 -13.92 -11.27
N THR A 36 6.10 -12.94 -11.93
CA THR A 36 7.54 -12.95 -12.25
C THR A 36 8.39 -12.16 -11.24
N SER A 37 7.88 -11.06 -10.68
CA SER A 37 8.70 -10.17 -9.82
C SER A 37 8.61 -10.50 -8.33
N GLY A 38 7.61 -11.28 -7.91
CA GLY A 38 7.26 -11.47 -6.50
C GLY A 38 6.41 -10.33 -5.90
N ASP A 39 6.20 -9.22 -6.62
CA ASP A 39 5.36 -8.11 -6.18
C ASP A 39 3.87 -8.38 -6.44
N THR A 40 3.33 -9.33 -5.69
CA THR A 40 1.99 -9.89 -5.86
C THR A 40 0.89 -9.01 -5.28
N GLN A 41 -0.35 -9.37 -5.60
CA GLN A 41 -1.55 -8.72 -5.09
C GLN A 41 -2.54 -9.77 -4.60
N GLU A 42 -3.05 -9.58 -3.38
CA GLU A 42 -4.22 -10.28 -2.86
C GLU A 42 -5.45 -9.42 -3.13
N LEU A 43 -6.44 -9.97 -3.84
CA LEU A 43 -7.69 -9.31 -4.16
C LEU A 43 -8.62 -9.34 -2.94
N VAL A 44 -8.98 -8.16 -2.44
CA VAL A 44 -9.86 -8.00 -1.27
C VAL A 44 -11.29 -7.71 -1.68
N ARG A 45 -11.48 -6.84 -2.68
CA ARG A 45 -12.81 -6.42 -3.15
C ARG A 45 -12.75 -5.96 -4.59
N VAL A 46 -13.81 -6.24 -5.33
CA VAL A 46 -14.09 -5.60 -6.62
C VAL A 46 -15.30 -4.68 -6.43
N GLY A 47 -15.18 -3.43 -6.85
CA GLY A 47 -16.30 -2.49 -6.94
C GLY A 47 -16.57 -2.14 -8.40
N LEU A 48 -17.83 -1.78 -8.68
CA LEU A 48 -18.26 -1.20 -9.95
C LEU A 48 -18.44 0.31 -9.75
N ASP A 49 -18.32 1.07 -10.83
CA ASP A 49 -18.83 2.44 -10.90
C ASP A 49 -20.33 2.47 -11.24
N CYS A 50 -20.89 3.65 -11.52
CA CYS A 50 -22.34 3.84 -11.62
C CYS A 50 -22.94 3.40 -12.96
N ASP A 51 -22.17 3.42 -14.04
CA ASP A 51 -22.54 2.98 -15.39
C ASP A 51 -21.93 1.61 -15.75
N ASN A 52 -21.19 1.00 -14.82
CA ASN A 52 -20.63 -0.35 -14.92
C ASN A 52 -19.60 -0.52 -16.04
N ASP A 53 -18.86 0.52 -16.39
CA ASP A 53 -17.80 0.45 -17.38
C ASP A 53 -16.39 0.34 -16.76
N THR A 54 -16.27 0.58 -15.44
CA THR A 54 -15.01 0.53 -14.73
C THR A 54 -15.07 -0.32 -13.46
N LEU A 55 -14.04 -1.15 -13.27
CA LEU A 55 -13.84 -1.92 -12.04
C LEU A 55 -12.80 -1.28 -11.12
N LYS A 56 -13.15 -1.13 -9.84
CA LYS A 56 -12.24 -0.77 -8.76
C LYS A 56 -11.77 -2.01 -8.02
N PHE A 57 -10.56 -2.46 -8.32
CA PHE A 57 -9.89 -3.51 -7.56
C PHE A 57 -9.27 -2.92 -6.29
N VAL A 58 -9.72 -3.41 -5.13
CA VAL A 58 -9.09 -3.16 -3.84
C VAL A 58 -8.22 -4.37 -3.53
N VAL A 59 -6.92 -4.12 -3.38
CA VAL A 59 -5.91 -5.17 -3.21
C VAL A 59 -5.01 -4.87 -2.02
N LYS A 60 -4.48 -5.91 -1.39
CA LYS A 60 -3.27 -5.79 -0.57
C LYS A 60 -2.07 -6.03 -1.48
N GLN A 61 -1.22 -5.02 -1.60
CA GLN A 61 -0.01 -5.10 -2.42
C GLN A 61 1.15 -5.63 -1.58
N THR A 62 1.79 -6.69 -2.06
CA THR A 62 3.12 -7.12 -1.57
C THR A 62 4.19 -6.47 -2.43
N GLY A 63 5.19 -5.85 -1.81
CA GLY A 63 6.23 -5.13 -2.54
C GLY A 63 5.68 -3.92 -3.29
N ARG A 64 6.02 -3.78 -4.57
CA ARG A 64 5.68 -2.60 -5.40
C ARG A 64 4.79 -2.90 -6.59
N PHE A 65 3.90 -1.98 -6.94
CA PHE A 65 3.14 -2.13 -8.17
C PHE A 65 4.00 -1.82 -9.41
N CYS A 66 4.83 -0.77 -9.33
CA CYS A 66 5.55 -0.24 -10.47
C CYS A 66 6.91 -0.91 -10.71
N HIS A 67 7.33 -0.96 -11.98
CA HIS A 67 8.64 -1.45 -12.38
C HIS A 67 9.78 -0.43 -12.13
N LEU A 68 9.46 0.86 -11.98
CA LEU A 68 10.44 1.95 -11.77
C LEU A 68 10.89 2.11 -10.30
N GLN A 69 10.86 1.03 -9.51
CA GLN A 69 11.20 1.04 -8.09
C GLN A 69 10.42 2.03 -7.22
N GLN A 70 9.19 2.35 -7.61
CA GLN A 70 8.25 3.20 -6.85
C GLN A 70 7.01 2.41 -6.45
N PHE A 71 6.28 2.88 -5.43
CA PHE A 71 5.15 2.13 -4.88
C PHE A 71 4.03 1.88 -5.90
N GLY A 72 3.63 2.92 -6.64
CA GLY A 72 2.61 2.88 -7.68
C GLY A 72 3.09 3.47 -9.02
N CYS A 73 2.34 3.25 -10.10
CA CYS A 73 2.63 3.86 -11.40
C CYS A 73 2.55 5.39 -11.38
N PHE A 74 1.84 5.96 -10.41
CA PHE A 74 1.62 7.41 -10.27
C PHE A 74 2.58 8.06 -9.27
N GLY A 75 3.73 7.46 -9.01
CA GLY A 75 4.72 7.98 -8.08
C GLY A 75 4.83 7.22 -6.77
N ASN A 76 5.63 7.78 -5.87
CA ASN A 76 5.76 7.33 -4.50
C ASN A 76 4.58 7.79 -3.63
N LEU A 77 4.45 7.16 -2.46
CA LEU A 77 3.54 7.63 -1.43
C LEU A 77 3.95 9.04 -0.98
N ASN A 78 2.97 9.84 -0.59
CA ASN A 78 3.16 11.18 -0.01
C ASN A 78 2.29 11.32 1.25
N GLY A 79 2.58 12.30 2.10
CA GLY A 79 1.81 12.57 3.32
C GLY A 79 1.88 11.43 4.35
N ILE A 80 0.76 11.16 5.03
CA ILE A 80 0.68 10.17 6.11
C ILE A 80 1.14 8.76 5.66
N PRO A 81 0.73 8.22 4.51
CA PRO A 81 1.23 6.92 4.04
C PRO A 81 2.75 6.84 3.85
N ALA A 82 3.38 7.94 3.41
CA ALA A 82 4.84 7.99 3.27
C ALA A 82 5.54 8.01 4.63
N LEU A 83 4.98 8.78 5.58
CA LEU A 83 5.46 8.81 6.95
C LEU A 83 5.33 7.44 7.61
N GLU A 84 4.20 6.75 7.42
CA GLU A 84 4.00 5.39 7.93
C GLU A 84 5.07 4.42 7.39
N GLN A 85 5.34 4.42 6.07
CA GLN A 85 6.41 3.59 5.51
C GLN A 85 7.78 3.93 6.11
N THR A 86 8.04 5.21 6.38
CA THR A 86 9.26 5.66 7.04
C THR A 86 9.35 5.11 8.46
N LEU A 87 8.25 5.17 9.23
CA LEU A 87 8.18 4.62 10.59
C LEU A 87 8.34 3.10 10.60
N ILE A 88 7.69 2.36 9.70
CA ILE A 88 7.85 0.89 9.55
C ILE A 88 9.31 0.54 9.25
N SER A 89 9.97 1.28 8.36
CA SER A 89 11.38 1.10 8.05
C SER A 89 12.26 1.39 9.27
N ARG A 90 12.01 2.50 9.98
CA ARG A 90 12.78 2.90 11.17
C ARG A 90 12.56 1.99 12.37
N LYS A 91 11.38 1.36 12.49
CA LYS A 91 11.15 0.33 13.51
C LYS A 91 12.17 -0.82 13.43
N LYS A 92 12.69 -1.10 12.22
CA LYS A 92 13.70 -2.13 11.98
C LYS A 92 15.13 -1.59 11.92
N SER A 93 15.31 -0.36 11.48
CA SER A 93 16.63 0.19 11.08
C SER A 93 17.06 1.44 11.85
N ALA A 94 16.28 1.91 12.83
CA ALA A 94 16.66 3.08 13.62
C ALA A 94 18.00 2.84 14.34
N PRO A 95 18.96 3.78 14.26
CA PRO A 95 20.24 3.63 14.95
C PRO A 95 20.05 3.43 16.44
N GLU A 96 20.87 2.57 17.03
CA GLU A 96 20.86 2.34 18.48
C GLU A 96 21.08 3.66 19.24
N GLY A 97 20.35 3.84 20.33
CA GLY A 97 20.37 5.08 21.13
C GLY A 97 19.65 6.28 20.52
N SER A 98 19.24 6.23 19.25
CA SER A 98 18.48 7.33 18.63
C SER A 98 17.12 7.54 19.30
N TYR A 99 16.61 8.76 19.23
CA TYR A 99 15.29 9.10 19.79
C TYR A 99 14.17 8.23 19.19
N THR A 100 14.19 8.02 17.87
CA THR A 100 13.22 7.15 17.19
C THR A 100 13.30 5.70 17.67
N ALA A 101 14.51 5.16 17.88
CA ALA A 101 14.66 3.80 18.42
C ALA A 101 14.10 3.70 19.83
N ARG A 102 14.37 4.70 20.69
CA ARG A 102 13.83 4.78 22.06
C ARG A 102 12.31 4.86 22.07
N LEU A 103 11.70 5.66 21.19
CA LEU A 103 10.24 5.74 21.08
C LEU A 103 9.59 4.38 20.73
N PHE A 104 10.27 3.52 19.96
CA PHE A 104 9.76 2.19 19.64
C PHE A 104 9.95 1.15 20.76
N SER A 105 10.92 1.35 21.66
CA SER A 105 11.26 0.38 22.71
C SER A 105 10.76 0.77 24.11
N ASP A 106 10.43 2.04 24.35
CA ASP A 106 9.94 2.55 25.63
C ASP A 106 8.48 3.02 25.51
N GLU A 107 7.55 2.15 25.92
CA GLU A 107 6.11 2.41 25.88
C GLU A 107 5.69 3.60 26.75
N LYS A 108 6.38 3.83 27.88
CA LYS A 108 6.06 4.96 28.78
C LYS A 108 6.42 6.28 28.12
N LEU A 109 7.59 6.35 27.50
CA LEU A 109 8.04 7.53 26.75
C LEU A 109 7.11 7.80 25.56
N LEU A 110 6.78 6.77 24.78
CA LEU A 110 5.88 6.91 23.63
C LEU A 110 4.52 7.47 24.06
N ARG A 111 3.92 6.89 25.10
CA ARG A 111 2.63 7.36 25.63
C ARG A 111 2.72 8.79 26.15
N ALA A 112 3.76 9.13 26.90
CA ALA A 112 3.96 10.49 27.40
C ALA A 112 4.00 11.51 26.26
N LYS A 113 4.75 11.20 25.18
CA LYS A 113 4.85 12.09 24.02
C LYS A 113 3.55 12.22 23.24
N ILE A 114 2.77 11.15 23.08
CA ILE A 114 1.45 11.24 22.46
C ILE A 114 0.53 12.19 23.25
N MET A 115 0.55 12.10 24.58
CA MET A 115 -0.28 12.94 25.44
C MET A 115 0.16 14.41 25.41
N GLU A 116 1.47 14.67 25.48
CA GLU A 116 2.06 16.01 25.42
C GLU A 116 1.67 16.73 24.12
N GLU A 117 1.89 16.11 22.96
CA GLU A 117 1.57 16.71 21.66
C GLU A 117 0.05 16.91 21.46
N ALA A 118 -0.78 16.04 22.05
CA ALA A 118 -2.23 16.18 22.02
C ALA A 118 -2.71 17.36 22.88
N GLU A 119 -2.08 17.58 24.04
CA GLU A 119 -2.36 18.73 24.90
C GLU A 119 -1.92 20.04 24.23
N GLU A 120 -0.71 20.09 23.67
CA GLU A 120 -0.22 21.25 22.92
C GLU A 120 -1.13 21.61 21.73
N LEU A 121 -1.66 20.60 21.02
CA LEU A 121 -2.62 20.82 19.94
C LEU A 121 -3.95 21.41 20.44
N CYS A 122 -4.44 20.98 21.60
CA CYS A 122 -5.64 21.55 22.22
C CYS A 122 -5.44 23.01 22.65
N ASP A 123 -4.24 23.36 23.10
CA ASP A 123 -3.89 24.69 23.56
C ASP A 123 -3.50 25.67 22.43
N ALA A 124 -3.22 25.14 21.24
CA ALA A 124 -2.91 25.93 20.05
C ALA A 124 -4.12 26.80 19.64
N LYS A 125 -3.93 28.13 19.66
CA LYS A 125 -4.93 29.12 19.24
C LYS A 125 -4.86 29.45 17.76
#